data_AF-A0AAW2AUT3-F1
#
_entry.id   AF-A0AAW2AUT3-F1
#
_cell.length_a   1.000
_cell.length_b   1.000
_cell.length_c   1.000
_cell.angle_alpha   90.00
_cell.angle_beta   90.00
_cell.angle_gamma   90.00
#
_symmetry.space_group_name_H-M   'P 1'
#
loop_
_entity.id
_entity.type
_entity.pdbx_description
1 polymer ?
#
loop_
_entity_poly.entity_id
_entity_poly.type
_entity_poly.pdbx_seq_one_letter_code
_entity_poly.pdbx_strand_id
1 'polypeptide(L)' 'MPGRACCVVGCFDNSTKLQAWNKTVCVIHEALLHIDCPCLRPYGLHRVPRRAEDQDMRQKWMKPINRD' A
#
# COMPACT_ATOMS: atom_id res chain seq x y z
N MET A 1 6.86 -14.65 6.99
CA MET A 1 6.40 -13.40 7.68
C MET A 1 4.97 -13.12 7.24
N PRO A 2 4.04 -12.82 8.16
CA PRO A 2 2.68 -12.45 7.76
C PRO A 2 2.72 -11.21 6.86
N GLY A 3 1.99 -11.25 5.75
CA GLY A 3 1.86 -10.13 4.82
C GLY A 3 1.22 -8.90 5.48
N ARG A 4 1.51 -7.70 4.96
CA ARG A 4 0.86 -6.46 5.42
C ARG A 4 -0.42 -6.27 4.60
N ALA A 5 -1.53 -5.94 5.25
CA ALA A 5 -2.80 -5.61 4.60
C ALA A 5 -3.25 -4.19 4.95
N CYS A 6 -4.03 -3.57 4.07
CA CYS A 6 -4.69 -2.31 4.36
C CYS A 6 -5.60 -2.45 5.58
N CYS A 7 -5.67 -1.42 6.41
CA CYS A 7 -6.54 -1.40 7.58
C CYS A 7 -7.95 -0.85 7.30
N VAL A 8 -8.17 -0.22 6.14
CA VAL A 8 -9.48 0.30 5.75
C VAL A 8 -10.47 -0.85 5.55
N VAL A 9 -11.65 -0.74 6.15
CA VAL A 9 -12.73 -1.74 6.00
C VAL A 9 -13.15 -1.83 4.53
N GLY A 10 -13.24 -3.05 4.01
CA GLY A 10 -13.56 -3.30 2.60
C GLY A 10 -12.40 -3.12 1.63
N CYS A 11 -11.22 -2.69 2.08
CA CYS A 11 -10.02 -2.69 1.25
C CYS A 11 -9.32 -4.05 1.32
N PHE A 12 -9.06 -4.65 0.16
CA PHE A 12 -8.41 -5.95 0.04
C PHE A 12 -6.96 -5.86 -0.44
N ASP A 13 -6.39 -4.66 -0.50
CA ASP A 13 -5.01 -4.45 -0.92
C ASP A 13 -4.04 -4.88 0.16
N ASN A 14 -3.00 -5.58 -0.27
CA ASN A 14 -2.05 -6.21 0.63
C ASN A 14 -0.71 -6.43 -0.08
N SER A 15 0.32 -6.73 0.71
CA SER A 15 1.68 -6.89 0.19
C SER A 15 1.81 -8.06 -0.78
N THR A 16 0.99 -9.11 -0.62
CA THR A 16 1.01 -10.27 -1.50
C THR A 16 0.51 -9.91 -2.90
N LYS A 17 -0.60 -9.17 -3.00
CA LYS A 17 -1.12 -8.65 -4.27
C LYS A 17 -0.11 -7.72 -4.96
N LEU A 18 0.52 -6.82 -4.20
CA LEU A 18 1.54 -5.93 -4.76
C LEU A 18 2.78 -6.69 -5.24
N GLN A 19 3.22 -7.72 -4.50
CA GLN A 19 4.32 -8.58 -4.92
C GLN A 19 3.99 -9.41 -6.17
N ALA A 20 2.73 -9.86 -6.30
CA ALA A 20 2.28 -10.53 -7.52
C ALA A 20 2.31 -9.57 -8.72
N TRP A 21 1.78 -8.35 -8.56
CA TRP A 21 1.81 -7.31 -9.59
C TRP A 21 3.23 -6.93 -10.02
N ASN A 22 4.16 -6.78 -9.06
CA ASN A 22 5.57 -6.50 -9.35
C ASN A 22 6.23 -7.53 -10.28
N LYS A 23 5.73 -8.77 -10.31
CA LYS A 23 6.25 -9.87 -11.14
C LYS A 23 5.55 -10.01 -12.49
N THR A 24 4.53 -9.21 -12.78
CA THR A 24 3.90 -9.22 -14.10
C THR A 24 4.64 -8.26 -15.04
N VAL A 25 4.54 -8.53 -16.35
CA VAL A 25 5.09 -7.67 -17.40
C VAL A 25 4.31 -6.35 -17.45
N CYS A 26 5.03 -5.24 -17.62
CA CYS A 26 4.44 -3.94 -17.84
C CYS A 26 3.85 -3.85 -19.25
N VAL A 27 2.57 -3.49 -19.37
CA VAL A 27 1.91 -3.34 -20.68
C VAL A 27 2.37 -2.12 -21.47
N ILE A 28 2.99 -1.13 -20.81
CA ILE A 28 3.52 0.08 -21.47
C ILE A 28 4.98 -0.14 -21.90
N HIS A 29 5.74 -0.88 -21.10
CA HIS A 29 7.15 -1.18 -21.32
C HIS A 29 7.29 -2.70 -21.38
N GLU A 30 6.79 -3.32 -22.46
CA GLU A 30 6.57 -4.77 -22.63
C GLU A 30 7.83 -5.65 -22.43
N ALA A 31 9.02 -5.06 -22.34
CA ALA A 31 10.26 -5.75 -22.01
C ALA A 31 10.57 -5.83 -20.50
N LEU A 32 9.87 -5.05 -19.66
CA LEU A 32 10.18 -4.88 -18.24
C LEU A 32 9.09 -5.50 -17.35
N LEU A 33 9.52 -6.13 -16.27
CA LEU A 33 8.63 -6.42 -15.15
C LEU A 33 8.23 -5.12 -14.46
N HIS A 34 7.05 -5.08 -13.84
CA HIS A 34 6.60 -3.90 -13.12
C HIS A 34 7.55 -3.46 -11.99
N ILE A 35 8.32 -4.38 -11.39
CA ILE A 35 9.33 -4.04 -10.38
C ILE A 35 10.53 -3.26 -10.96
N ASP A 36 10.83 -3.48 -12.23
CA ASP A 36 11.95 -2.85 -12.94
C ASP A 36 11.49 -1.67 -13.82
N CYS A 37 10.17 -1.48 -13.97
CA CYS A 37 9.60 -0.37 -14.71
C CYS A 37 9.71 0.95 -13.90
N PRO A 38 9.99 2.10 -14.54
CA PRO A 38 9.82 3.42 -13.93
C PRO A 38 8.34 3.79 -13.65
N CYS A 39 7.41 2.90 -13.96
CA CYS A 39 5.98 3.02 -13.71
C CYS A 39 5.68 3.20 -12.21
N LEU A 40 4.67 4.00 -11.89
CA LEU A 40 4.17 4.06 -10.53
C LEU A 40 3.47 2.75 -10.15
N ARG A 41 3.66 2.35 -8.89
CA ARG A 41 2.91 1.24 -8.28
C ARG A 41 1.44 1.63 -8.12
N PRO A 42 0.51 0.67 -8.18
CA PRO A 42 -0.91 0.95 -8.02
C PRO A 42 -1.24 1.45 -6.60
N TYR A 43 -0.45 1.05 -5.59
CA TYR A 43 -0.58 1.54 -4.22
C TYR A 43 0.69 1.28 -3.40
N GLY A 44 0.79 1.97 -2.26
CA GLY A 44 1.79 1.76 -1.21
C GLY A 44 1.13 1.43 0.13
N LEU A 45 1.73 0.53 0.90
CA LEU A 45 1.29 0.21 2.26
C LEU A 45 2.08 1.04 3.28
N HIS A 46 1.52 2.20 3.63
CA HIS A 46 2.09 3.12 4.60
C HIS A 46 1.70 2.74 6.02
N ARG A 47 2.62 2.93 6.97
CA ARG A 47 2.30 2.77 8.41
C ARG A 47 1.50 3.98 8.86
N VAL A 48 0.50 3.74 9.72
CA VAL A 48 -0.18 4.81 10.46
C VAL A 48 0.86 5.64 11.22
N PRO A 49 0.79 6.98 11.20
CA PRO A 49 1.71 7.83 11.96
C PRO A 49 1.70 7.46 13.45
N ARG A 50 2.89 7.37 14.06
CA ARG A 50 3.06 6.91 15.45
C ARG A 50 3.79 7.89 16.36
N ARG A 51 4.45 8.92 15.81
CA ARG A 51 5.21 9.85 16.63
C ARG A 51 4.27 10.79 17.38
N ALA A 52 4.70 11.27 18.54
CA ALA A 52 3.92 12.20 19.34
C ALA A 52 3.58 13.48 18.56
N GLU A 53 4.53 13.98 17.76
CA GLU A 53 4.35 15.13 16.86
C GLU A 53 3.28 14.90 15.76
N ASP A 54 2.93 13.65 15.47
CA ASP A 54 1.96 13.28 14.43
C ASP A 54 0.56 12.98 15.00
N GLN A 55 0.29 13.26 16.28
CA GLN A 55 -0.95 12.84 16.93
C GLN A 55 -2.22 13.35 16.19
N ASP A 56 -2.20 14.60 15.73
CA ASP A 56 -3.31 15.17 14.96
C ASP A 56 -3.49 14.47 13.61
N MET A 57 -2.38 14.13 12.94
CA MET A 57 -2.41 13.41 11.68
C MET A 57 -2.92 11.98 11.87
N ARG A 58 -2.51 11.32 12.96
CA ARG A 58 -3.03 10.01 13.35
C ARG A 58 -4.54 10.06 13.57
N GLN A 59 -5.06 11.05 14.30
CA GLN A 59 -6.51 11.20 14.50
C GLN A 59 -7.26 11.37 13.17
N LYS A 60 -6.72 12.18 12.25
CA LYS A 60 -7.27 12.35 10.89
C LYS A 60 -7.30 11.04 10.10
N TRP A 61 -6.33 10.16 10.29
CA TRP A 61 -6.29 8.84 9.66
C TRP A 61 -7.25 7.85 10.31
N MET A 62 -7.34 7.82 11.64
CA MET A 62 -8.17 6.86 12.36
C MET A 62 -9.66 7.09 12.15
N LYS A 63 -10.10 8.36 12.05
CA LYS A 63 -11.51 8.73 11.83
C LYS A 63 -12.16 8.01 10.63
N PRO A 64 -11.57 7.99 9.41
CA PRO A 64 -12.12 7.24 8.27
C PRO A 64 -11.84 5.74 8.31
N ILE A 65 -10.79 5.28 9.00
CA ILE A 65 -10.46 3.85 9.10
C ILE A 65 -11.47 3.12 10.01
N ASN A 66 -12.15 3.86 10.90
CA ASN A 66 -13.20 3.40 11.80
C ASN A 66 -12.83 2.09 12.54
N ARG A 67 -11.56 2.00 12.95
CA ARG A 67 -11.06 0.99 13.87
C ARG A 67 -10.85 1.65 15.22
N ASP A 68 -11.75 1.37 16.15
CA ASP A 68 -11.57 1.64 17.58
C ASP A 68 -10.49 0.71 18.16
#